data_AF-A0A061N1A1-F1
#
_entry.id   AF-A0A061N1A1-F1
#
_cell.length_a   1.000
_cell.length_b   1.000
_cell.length_c   1.000
_cell.angle_alpha   90.00
_cell.angle_beta   90.00
_cell.angle_gamma   90.00
#
_symmetry.space_group_name_H-M   'P 1'
#
loop_
_entity.id
_entity.type
_entity.pdbx_description
1 polymer ?
#
loop_
_entity_poly.entity_id
_entity_poly.type
_entity_poly.pdbx_seq_one_letter_code
_entity_poly.pdbx_strand_id
1 'polypeptide(L)'
;MLEFQQSLAEYRDQSRLNETSYEQLRTLTNYFLHRHDTLYFSYDFDWADRLETTQLRYALPEELNLNDDELKKAEDVMTSGLQDKLYPGAVTLIAKDGDIVFHESVGDSYKYDANGEPLTSEEAIAMTNETLFDLASLTKTFTATAIMQLHETNRLSIDDLVIDYLPEFSTHPDKNTITIEQLLTHTSGLPASISLADYDEQEEMWGAILSLETVYTPGAQMIYSDVGMMILGKIVEVVSEQSLDSYVEEWITVPLGMTDTMFNPNRELHTIAPTEYSLIADSFGRCS
;
A
#
# COMPACT_ATOMS: atom_id res chain seq x y z
N MET A 1 1.46 -3.09 -7.12
CA MET A 1 1.82 -3.06 -8.56
C MET A 1 1.26 -4.25 -9.33
N LEU A 2 1.44 -5.50 -8.88
CA LEU A 2 0.81 -6.67 -9.51
C LEU A 2 -0.73 -6.62 -9.41
N GLU A 3 -1.26 -6.20 -8.25
CA GLU A 3 -2.70 -5.95 -8.06
C GLU A 3 -3.24 -4.82 -8.95
N PHE A 4 -2.44 -3.77 -9.22
CA PHE A 4 -2.86 -2.71 -10.15
C PHE A 4 -2.91 -3.23 -11.59
N GLN A 5 -1.94 -4.07 -12.00
CA GLN A 5 -1.98 -4.72 -13.31
C GLN A 5 -3.09 -5.77 -13.43
N GLN A 6 -3.37 -6.54 -12.37
CA GLN A 6 -4.50 -7.47 -12.31
C GLN A 6 -5.83 -6.71 -12.35
N SER A 7 -5.98 -5.65 -11.55
CA SER A 7 -7.14 -4.76 -11.56
C SER A 7 -7.34 -4.13 -12.94
N LEU A 8 -6.31 -3.58 -13.58
CA LEU A 8 -6.42 -3.06 -14.95
C LEU A 8 -6.87 -4.12 -15.97
N ALA A 9 -6.41 -5.37 -15.83
CA ALA A 9 -6.84 -6.47 -16.68
C ALA A 9 -8.30 -6.89 -16.42
N GLU A 10 -8.71 -6.96 -15.16
CA GLU A 10 -10.09 -7.25 -14.75
C GLU A 10 -11.07 -6.15 -15.20
N TYR A 11 -10.69 -4.88 -15.08
CA TYR A 11 -11.50 -3.75 -15.56
C TYR A 11 -11.64 -3.73 -17.09
N ARG A 12 -10.63 -4.20 -17.85
CA ARG A 12 -10.73 -4.41 -19.30
C ARG A 12 -11.73 -5.51 -19.63
N ASP A 13 -11.62 -6.67 -18.97
CA ASP A 13 -12.52 -7.82 -19.21
C ASP A 13 -13.97 -7.50 -18.85
N GLN A 14 -14.21 -6.62 -17.88
CA GLN A 14 -15.54 -6.11 -17.54
C GLN A 14 -16.08 -5.02 -18.49
N SER A 15 -15.39 -4.74 -19.61
CA SER A 15 -15.75 -3.70 -20.59
C SER A 15 -15.83 -2.27 -20.01
N ARG A 16 -15.22 -2.04 -18.84
CA ARG A 16 -15.20 -0.72 -18.16
C ARG A 16 -14.07 0.18 -18.65
N LEU A 17 -13.06 -0.40 -19.30
CA LEU A 17 -11.95 0.31 -19.95
C LEU A 17 -11.99 0.07 -21.46
N ASN A 18 -11.95 1.14 -22.26
CA ASN A 18 -11.71 1.01 -23.69
C ASN A 18 -10.23 0.69 -23.98
N GLU A 19 -9.95 0.11 -25.14
CA GLU A 19 -8.62 -0.40 -25.49
C GLU A 19 -7.53 0.68 -25.52
N THR A 20 -7.90 1.91 -25.87
CA THR A 20 -6.99 3.07 -25.86
C THR A 20 -6.60 3.47 -24.43
N SER A 21 -7.58 3.59 -23.53
CA SER A 21 -7.35 3.99 -22.13
C SER A 21 -6.58 2.89 -21.37
N TYR A 22 -6.85 1.61 -21.67
CA TYR A 22 -6.07 0.48 -21.15
C TYR A 22 -4.61 0.55 -21.60
N GLU A 23 -4.33 0.77 -22.89
CA GLU A 23 -2.96 0.86 -23.39
C GLU A 23 -2.22 2.10 -22.87
N GLN A 24 -2.91 3.22 -22.62
CA GLN A 24 -2.31 4.41 -22.01
C GLN A 24 -1.87 4.15 -20.56
N LEU A 25 -2.74 3.56 -19.72
CA LEU A 25 -2.44 3.21 -18.34
C LEU A 25 -1.36 2.10 -18.25
N ARG A 26 -1.43 1.12 -19.15
CA ARG A 26 -0.42 0.06 -19.27
C ARG A 26 0.94 0.62 -19.71
N THR A 27 0.96 1.57 -20.64
CA THR A 27 2.18 2.23 -21.10
C THR A 27 2.83 3.06 -20.01
N LEU A 28 2.05 3.83 -19.24
CA LEU A 28 2.53 4.52 -18.04
C LEU A 28 3.14 3.54 -17.04
N THR A 29 2.43 2.46 -16.71
CA THR A 29 2.92 1.41 -15.81
C THR A 29 4.23 0.79 -16.31
N ASN A 30 4.32 0.47 -17.60
CA ASN A 30 5.49 -0.15 -18.20
C ASN A 30 6.68 0.82 -18.36
N TYR A 31 6.43 2.11 -18.58
CA TYR A 31 7.46 3.15 -18.67
C TYR A 31 8.24 3.27 -17.37
N PHE A 32 7.58 3.11 -16.22
CA PHE A 32 8.23 3.06 -14.91
C PHE A 32 8.92 1.72 -14.61
N LEU A 33 8.46 0.60 -15.19
CA LEU A 33 9.01 -0.74 -14.93
C LEU A 33 10.29 -1.09 -15.73
N HIS A 34 10.57 -0.42 -16.86
CA HIS A 34 11.64 -0.85 -17.78
C HIS A 34 13.02 -0.18 -17.56
N ARG A 35 13.25 0.47 -16.42
CA ARG A 35 14.59 0.89 -15.97
C ARG A 35 15.01 0.12 -14.72
N HIS A 36 15.43 -1.12 -14.92
CA HIS A 36 16.16 -1.87 -13.89
C HIS A 36 17.62 -1.98 -14.30
N ASP A 37 18.40 -0.95 -14.01
CA ASP A 37 19.81 -1.16 -13.69
C ASP A 37 19.85 -1.56 -12.22
N THR A 38 20.30 -2.79 -11.94
CA THR A 38 20.50 -3.27 -10.57
C THR A 38 21.69 -2.52 -9.97
N LEU A 39 21.41 -1.38 -9.35
CA LEU A 39 22.38 -0.62 -8.59
C LEU A 39 22.47 -1.23 -7.19
N TYR A 40 23.56 -1.96 -6.94
CA TYR A 40 23.97 -2.26 -5.57
C TYR A 40 24.45 -0.97 -4.94
N PHE A 41 23.57 -0.30 -4.20
CA PHE A 41 23.97 0.78 -3.31
C PHE A 41 24.48 0.15 -2.01
N SER A 42 25.80 0.03 -1.87
CA SER A 42 26.41 -0.13 -0.55
C SER A 42 26.49 1.26 0.09
N TYR A 43 25.36 1.76 0.54
CA TYR A 43 25.36 2.85 1.51
C TYR A 43 25.43 2.19 2.89
N ASP A 44 26.40 2.58 3.72
CA ASP A 44 26.31 2.36 5.16
C ASP A 44 25.17 3.27 5.64
N PHE A 45 23.93 2.83 5.43
CA PHE A 45 22.72 3.53 5.82
C PHE A 45 22.37 3.09 7.24
N ASP A 46 22.57 3.99 8.20
CA ASP A 46 22.08 3.79 9.56
C ASP A 46 20.65 4.34 9.63
N TRP A 47 19.68 3.50 9.98
CA TRP A 47 18.30 3.94 10.21
C TRP A 47 18.18 4.97 11.33
N ALA A 48 19.17 5.04 12.23
CA ALA A 48 19.28 6.08 13.25
C ALA A 48 19.89 7.39 12.72
N ASP A 49 20.64 7.35 11.60
CA ASP A 49 21.14 8.55 10.93
C ASP A 49 19.99 9.21 10.19
N ARG A 50 19.31 10.12 10.90
CA ARG A 50 18.35 11.05 10.30
C ARG A 50 19.13 11.93 9.32
N LEU A 51 19.13 11.57 8.03
CA LEU A 51 19.72 12.40 6.97
C LEU A 51 19.14 13.82 7.12
N GLU A 52 19.98 14.85 6.95
CA GLU A 52 19.57 16.25 7.13
C GLU A 52 18.34 16.61 6.25
N THR A 53 18.11 15.90 5.14
CA THR A 53 16.90 16.00 4.32
C THR A 53 16.48 14.64 3.73
N THR A 54 15.57 13.92 4.40
CA THR A 54 14.83 12.76 3.85
C THR A 54 13.48 13.15 3.22
N GLN A 55 13.00 14.35 3.52
CA GLN A 55 11.67 14.82 3.12
C GLN A 55 11.69 15.36 1.69
N LEU A 56 10.60 15.09 0.97
CA LEU A 56 10.37 15.69 -0.33
C LEU A 56 10.15 17.21 -0.21
N ARG A 57 10.60 17.96 -1.21
CA ARG A 57 10.48 19.43 -1.25
C ARG A 57 9.80 19.87 -2.54
N TYR A 58 9.09 21.00 -2.55
CA TYR A 58 8.59 21.55 -3.80
C TYR A 58 9.69 22.30 -4.54
N ALA A 59 9.80 22.07 -5.84
CA ALA A 59 10.68 22.78 -6.74
C ALA A 59 9.97 23.10 -8.06
N LEU A 60 10.47 24.08 -8.79
CA LEU A 60 9.98 24.35 -10.14
C LEU A 60 10.58 23.33 -11.12
N PRO A 61 9.82 22.81 -12.11
CA PRO A 61 10.35 21.86 -13.10
C PRO A 61 11.63 22.33 -13.78
N GLU A 62 11.73 23.63 -14.08
CA GLU A 62 12.89 24.26 -14.71
C GLU A 62 14.17 24.19 -13.87
N GLU A 63 14.07 24.15 -12.54
CA GLU A 63 15.23 23.98 -11.63
C GLU A 63 15.89 22.61 -11.81
N LEU A 64 15.13 21.60 -12.25
CA LEU A 64 15.60 20.23 -12.52
C LEU A 64 15.78 19.92 -14.02
N ASN A 65 15.76 20.95 -14.88
CA ASN A 65 15.80 20.84 -16.34
C ASN A 65 14.67 19.96 -16.91
N LEU A 66 13.49 20.02 -16.29
CA LEU A 66 12.28 19.36 -16.78
C LEU A 66 11.42 20.35 -17.58
N ASN A 67 10.68 19.82 -18.55
CA ASN A 67 9.76 20.60 -19.36
C ASN A 67 8.36 20.57 -18.71
N ASP A 68 7.90 21.73 -18.25
CA ASP A 68 6.59 21.91 -17.63
C ASP A 68 5.42 21.49 -18.55
N ASP A 69 5.52 21.76 -19.86
CA ASP A 69 4.50 21.35 -20.83
C ASP A 69 4.42 19.82 -20.98
N GLU A 70 5.51 19.10 -20.72
CA GLU A 70 5.49 17.63 -20.70
C GLU A 70 4.85 17.09 -19.41
N LEU A 71 5.05 17.77 -18.27
CA LEU A 71 4.42 17.40 -17.00
C LEU A 71 2.90 17.62 -17.04
N LYS A 72 2.44 18.70 -17.67
CA LYS A 72 1.01 18.96 -17.89
C LYS A 72 0.29 17.87 -18.69
N LYS A 73 0.99 17.08 -19.49
CA LYS A 73 0.39 15.91 -20.16
C LYS A 73 -0.07 14.85 -19.15
N ALA A 74 0.52 14.79 -17.95
CA ALA A 74 0.02 13.92 -16.90
C ALA A 74 -1.38 14.35 -16.46
N GLU A 75 -1.62 15.66 -16.30
CA GLU A 75 -2.95 16.21 -15.99
C GLU A 75 -3.98 15.87 -17.06
N ASP A 76 -3.60 15.97 -18.34
CA ASP A 76 -4.48 15.60 -19.47
C ASP A 76 -4.90 14.13 -19.41
N VAL A 77 -3.97 13.22 -19.11
CA VAL A 77 -4.26 11.79 -18.94
C VAL A 77 -5.23 11.57 -17.78
N MET A 78 -5.01 12.24 -16.65
CA MET A 78 -5.88 12.09 -15.49
C MET A 78 -7.28 12.65 -15.74
N THR A 79 -7.36 13.81 -16.40
CA THR A 79 -8.62 14.44 -16.79
C THR A 79 -9.38 13.58 -17.81
N SER A 80 -8.68 12.94 -18.75
CA SER A 80 -9.29 11.99 -19.68
C SER A 80 -9.89 10.79 -18.94
N GLY A 81 -9.24 10.28 -17.89
CA GLY A 81 -9.77 9.20 -17.06
C GLY A 81 -11.09 9.57 -16.36
N LEU A 82 -11.25 10.83 -15.96
CA LEU A 82 -12.52 11.34 -15.42
C LEU A 82 -13.63 11.34 -16.47
N GLN A 83 -13.32 11.79 -17.70
CA GLN A 83 -14.28 11.83 -18.81
C GLN A 83 -14.75 10.41 -19.19
N ASP A 84 -13.81 9.46 -19.16
CA ASP A 84 -14.06 8.03 -19.40
C ASP A 84 -14.71 7.32 -18.20
N LYS A 85 -14.92 8.02 -17.08
CA LYS A 85 -15.51 7.50 -15.83
C LYS A 85 -14.73 6.32 -15.22
N LEU A 86 -13.40 6.35 -15.32
CA LEU A 86 -12.53 5.33 -14.75
C LEU A 86 -12.42 5.44 -13.23
N TYR A 87 -12.49 6.67 -12.73
CA TYR A 87 -12.48 7.02 -11.31
C TYR A 87 -13.24 8.35 -11.11
N PRO A 88 -13.75 8.61 -9.89
CA PRO A 88 -14.45 9.86 -9.58
C PRO A 88 -13.49 11.06 -9.43
N GLY A 89 -12.26 10.79 -9.02
CA GLY A 89 -11.20 11.77 -8.78
C GLY A 89 -9.85 11.08 -8.63
N ALA A 90 -8.76 11.84 -8.72
CA ALA A 90 -7.40 11.34 -8.55
C ALA A 90 -6.43 12.45 -8.14
N VAL A 91 -5.34 12.06 -7.48
CA VAL A 91 -4.18 12.91 -7.19
C VAL A 91 -2.95 12.31 -7.87
N THR A 92 -2.13 13.15 -8.49
CA THR A 92 -0.87 12.75 -9.13
C THR A 92 0.29 13.55 -8.59
N LEU A 93 1.32 12.86 -8.12
CA LEU A 93 2.57 13.45 -7.65
C LEU A 93 3.75 12.92 -8.47
N ILE A 94 4.60 13.82 -8.96
CA ILE A 94 5.86 13.49 -9.66
C ILE A 94 6.99 14.19 -8.92
N ALA A 95 7.97 13.40 -8.48
CA ALA A 95 9.18 13.89 -7.84
C ALA A 95 10.44 13.36 -8.54
N LYS A 96 11.51 14.16 -8.51
CA LYS A 96 12.83 13.82 -9.04
C LYS A 96 13.89 14.37 -8.10
N ASP A 97 14.89 13.56 -7.76
CA ASP A 97 16.02 13.96 -6.91
C ASP A 97 15.60 14.53 -5.53
N GLY A 98 14.47 14.05 -5.00
CA GLY A 98 13.89 14.51 -3.73
C GLY A 98 12.98 15.73 -3.84
N ASP A 99 12.79 16.26 -5.05
CA ASP A 99 11.99 17.46 -5.29
C ASP A 99 10.71 17.13 -6.09
N ILE A 100 9.55 17.46 -5.53
CA ILE A 100 8.23 17.43 -6.13
C ILE A 100 8.14 18.57 -7.16
N VAL A 101 7.91 18.18 -8.41
CA VAL A 101 7.79 19.10 -9.56
C VAL A 101 6.39 19.14 -10.15
N PHE A 102 5.52 18.25 -9.71
CA PHE A 102 4.11 18.21 -10.10
C PHE A 102 3.32 17.56 -8.97
N HIS A 103 2.24 18.19 -8.52
CA HIS A 103 1.33 17.65 -7.52
C HIS A 103 -0.06 18.25 -7.74
N GLU A 104 -0.91 17.52 -8.46
CA GLU A 104 -2.22 18.03 -8.88
C GLU A 104 -3.33 17.02 -8.62
N SER A 105 -4.50 17.55 -8.30
CA SER A 105 -5.72 16.80 -8.03
C SER A 105 -6.80 17.12 -9.06
N VAL A 106 -7.53 16.10 -9.52
CA VAL A 106 -8.66 16.25 -10.46
C VAL A 106 -9.90 15.51 -9.95
N GLY A 107 -11.09 16.02 -10.27
CA GLY A 107 -12.36 15.37 -9.97
C GLY A 107 -12.81 15.50 -8.51
N ASP A 108 -13.59 14.51 -8.06
CA ASP A 108 -14.26 14.51 -6.76
C ASP A 108 -13.73 13.35 -5.90
N SER A 109 -13.45 13.60 -4.61
CA SER A 109 -13.15 12.57 -3.62
C SER A 109 -14.41 11.86 -3.14
N TYR A 110 -15.56 12.54 -3.15
CA TYR A 110 -16.85 11.98 -2.77
C TYR A 110 -17.92 12.41 -3.76
N LYS A 111 -18.44 11.45 -4.55
CA LYS A 111 -19.31 11.72 -5.72
C LYS A 111 -20.64 10.99 -5.69
N TYR A 112 -20.76 9.95 -4.89
CA TYR A 112 -21.93 9.07 -4.84
C TYR A 112 -22.45 8.99 -3.41
N ASP A 113 -23.75 8.88 -3.27
CA ASP A 113 -24.38 8.61 -1.99
C ASP A 113 -24.28 7.11 -1.61
N ALA A 114 -24.79 6.77 -0.44
CA ALA A 114 -24.82 5.41 0.08
C ALA A 114 -25.57 4.39 -0.82
N ASN A 115 -26.44 4.86 -1.71
CA ASN A 115 -27.18 4.04 -2.65
C ASN A 115 -26.48 3.93 -4.02
N GLY A 116 -25.31 4.57 -4.17
CA GLY A 116 -24.58 4.64 -5.43
C GLY A 116 -25.15 5.68 -6.40
N GLU A 117 -26.06 6.56 -5.95
CA GLU A 117 -26.63 7.62 -6.78
C GLU A 117 -25.69 8.84 -6.78
N PRO A 118 -25.52 9.52 -7.93
CA PRO A 118 -24.63 10.65 -8.02
C PRO A 118 -25.13 11.83 -7.18
N LEU A 119 -24.24 12.41 -6.39
CA LEU A 119 -24.50 13.60 -5.60
C LEU A 119 -24.65 14.84 -6.48
N THR A 120 -25.37 15.85 -5.98
CA THR A 120 -25.35 17.16 -6.61
C THR A 120 -23.97 17.81 -6.47
N SER A 121 -23.67 18.80 -7.31
CA SER A 121 -22.41 19.55 -7.23
C SER A 121 -22.22 20.32 -5.92
N GLU A 122 -23.27 20.53 -5.14
CA GLU A 122 -23.22 21.17 -3.82
C GLU A 122 -22.91 20.15 -2.70
N GLU A 123 -23.18 18.87 -2.93
CA GLU A 123 -23.00 17.78 -1.98
C GLU A 123 -21.70 17.00 -2.22
N ALA A 124 -21.22 16.98 -3.46
CA ALA A 124 -19.95 16.35 -3.81
C ALA A 124 -18.77 17.06 -3.14
N ILE A 125 -17.75 16.28 -2.75
CA ILE A 125 -16.52 16.81 -2.18
C ILE A 125 -15.44 16.76 -3.27
N ALA A 126 -14.86 17.92 -3.58
CA ALA A 126 -13.77 18.01 -4.55
C ALA A 126 -12.53 17.23 -4.06
N MET A 127 -11.83 16.61 -5.00
CA MET A 127 -10.52 16.03 -4.72
C MET A 127 -9.51 17.15 -4.40
N THR A 128 -8.68 16.94 -3.39
CA THR A 128 -7.55 17.84 -3.08
C THR A 128 -6.27 17.04 -2.91
N ASN A 129 -5.13 17.72 -3.00
CA ASN A 129 -3.80 17.12 -2.76
C ASN A 129 -3.62 16.60 -1.31
N GLU A 130 -4.47 17.04 -0.39
CA GLU A 130 -4.52 16.64 1.03
C GLU A 130 -5.59 15.57 1.30
N THR A 131 -6.28 15.10 0.27
CA THR A 131 -7.23 13.99 0.42
C THR A 131 -6.49 12.73 0.85
N LEU A 132 -6.93 12.13 1.95
CA LEU A 132 -6.42 10.88 2.47
C LEU A 132 -7.05 9.71 1.71
N PHE A 133 -6.26 8.66 1.49
CA PHE A 133 -6.70 7.45 0.83
C PHE A 133 -6.39 6.24 1.71
N ASP A 134 -7.27 5.24 1.67
CA ASP A 134 -6.88 3.91 2.13
C ASP A 134 -5.83 3.33 1.18
N LEU A 135 -4.64 3.05 1.72
CA LEU A 135 -3.51 2.54 0.96
C LEU A 135 -3.63 1.04 0.64
N ALA A 136 -4.55 0.32 1.29
CA ALA A 136 -4.76 -1.11 1.12
C ALA A 136 -3.41 -1.87 1.11
N SER A 137 -3.15 -2.64 0.07
CA SER A 137 -1.92 -3.42 -0.09
C SER A 137 -0.63 -2.62 -0.22
N LEU A 138 -0.66 -1.31 -0.51
CA LEU A 138 0.56 -0.48 -0.40
C LEU A 138 1.08 -0.45 1.05
N THR A 139 0.22 -0.69 2.05
CA THR A 139 0.62 -0.85 3.45
C THR A 139 1.71 -1.92 3.64
N LYS A 140 1.74 -2.96 2.80
CA LYS A 140 2.74 -4.04 2.86
C LYS A 140 4.17 -3.52 2.71
N THR A 141 4.39 -2.42 1.99
CA THR A 141 5.73 -1.84 1.84
C THR A 141 6.25 -1.27 3.16
N PHE A 142 5.38 -0.75 4.02
CA PHE A 142 5.76 -0.29 5.36
C PHE A 142 6.14 -1.47 6.26
N THR A 143 5.34 -2.54 6.27
CA THR A 143 5.67 -3.76 7.03
C THR A 143 6.96 -4.41 6.53
N ALA A 144 7.15 -4.52 5.22
CA ALA A 144 8.39 -5.05 4.65
C ALA A 144 9.59 -4.18 5.00
N THR A 145 9.46 -2.85 4.95
CA THR A 145 10.51 -1.91 5.37
C THR A 145 10.85 -2.10 6.84
N ALA A 146 9.86 -2.22 7.72
CA ALA A 146 10.09 -2.47 9.15
C ALA A 146 10.86 -3.78 9.40
N ILE A 147 10.54 -4.85 8.68
CA ILE A 147 11.30 -6.11 8.75
C ILE A 147 12.74 -5.92 8.28
N MET A 148 12.97 -5.19 7.18
CA MET A 148 14.31 -4.91 6.68
C MET A 148 15.11 -4.00 7.63
N GLN A 149 14.47 -3.03 8.30
CA GLN A 149 15.08 -2.21 9.35
C GLN A 149 15.61 -3.09 10.50
N LEU A 150 14.78 -4.02 10.97
CA LEU A 150 15.17 -4.98 12.00
C LEU A 150 16.26 -5.95 11.52
N HIS A 151 16.24 -6.33 10.24
CA HIS A 151 17.27 -7.16 9.64
C HIS A 151 18.63 -6.46 9.60
N GLU A 152 18.68 -5.24 9.05
CA GLU A 152 19.90 -4.46 8.87
C GLU A 152 20.51 -4.03 10.21
N THR A 153 19.68 -3.87 11.25
CA THR A 153 20.12 -3.62 12.63
C THR A 153 20.46 -4.90 13.41
N ASN A 154 20.52 -6.06 12.75
CA ASN A 154 20.83 -7.38 13.32
C ASN A 154 19.90 -7.78 14.49
N ARG A 155 18.67 -7.29 14.49
CA ARG A 155 17.62 -7.67 15.46
C ARG A 155 16.91 -8.96 15.06
N LEU A 156 16.91 -9.28 13.77
CA LEU A 156 16.47 -10.55 13.17
C LEU A 156 17.27 -10.85 11.90
N SER A 157 17.21 -12.08 11.39
CA SER A 157 17.59 -12.42 10.00
C SER A 157 16.36 -12.76 9.18
N ILE A 158 16.33 -12.37 7.90
CA ILE A 158 15.27 -12.84 6.99
C ILE A 158 15.34 -14.37 6.74
N ASP A 159 16.50 -14.98 7.00
CA ASP A 159 16.68 -16.44 6.93
C ASP A 159 16.14 -17.19 8.16
N ASP A 160 15.81 -16.47 9.24
CA ASP A 160 15.30 -17.07 10.45
C ASP A 160 13.91 -17.69 10.22
N LEU A 161 13.59 -18.69 11.04
CA LEU A 161 12.29 -19.33 10.99
C LEU A 161 11.25 -18.46 11.70
N VAL A 162 10.03 -18.45 11.17
CA VAL A 162 8.90 -17.75 11.81
C VAL A 162 8.67 -18.25 13.24
N ILE A 163 8.86 -19.56 13.47
CA ILE A 163 8.68 -20.20 14.78
C ILE A 163 9.71 -19.77 15.82
N ASP A 164 10.84 -19.16 15.42
CA ASP A 164 11.83 -18.63 16.35
C ASP A 164 11.30 -17.38 17.07
N TYR A 165 10.37 -16.65 16.43
CA TYR A 165 9.73 -15.44 16.95
C TYR A 165 8.30 -15.67 17.43
N LEU A 166 7.58 -16.59 16.78
CA LEU A 166 6.19 -16.94 17.09
C LEU A 166 6.06 -18.46 17.29
N PRO A 167 6.46 -19.02 18.43
CA PRO A 167 6.42 -20.47 18.67
C PRO A 167 5.04 -21.10 18.48
N GLU A 168 3.97 -20.35 18.76
CA GLU A 168 2.58 -20.74 18.56
C GLU A 168 2.20 -20.94 17.08
N PHE A 169 3.02 -20.46 16.14
CA PHE A 169 2.88 -20.73 14.70
C PHE A 169 3.17 -22.19 14.34
N SER A 170 3.84 -22.94 15.22
CA SER A 170 4.18 -24.37 15.05
C SER A 170 2.95 -25.29 15.19
N THR A 171 1.92 -25.06 14.37
CA THR A 171 0.69 -25.88 14.35
C THR A 171 0.76 -27.06 13.39
N HIS A 172 1.67 -27.04 12.41
CA HIS A 172 1.88 -28.11 11.43
C HIS A 172 3.37 -28.23 11.06
N PRO A 173 3.91 -29.44 10.79
CA PRO A 173 5.34 -29.61 10.48
C PRO A 173 5.87 -28.73 9.34
N ASP A 174 5.08 -28.52 8.29
CA ASP A 174 5.50 -27.68 7.16
C ASP A 174 5.75 -26.22 7.59
N LYS A 175 4.95 -25.71 8.54
CA LYS A 175 5.07 -24.34 9.05
C LYS A 175 6.36 -24.09 9.81
N ASN A 176 6.95 -25.14 10.37
CA ASN A 176 8.20 -25.07 11.11
C ASN A 176 9.42 -24.84 10.21
N THR A 177 9.21 -24.84 8.89
CA THR A 177 10.26 -24.59 7.89
C THR A 177 10.13 -23.21 7.22
N ILE A 178 9.07 -22.47 7.54
CA ILE A 178 8.81 -21.17 6.90
C ILE A 178 9.78 -20.13 7.45
N THR A 179 10.49 -19.46 6.55
CA THR A 179 11.39 -18.33 6.90
C THR A 179 10.68 -16.98 6.78
N ILE A 180 11.26 -15.95 7.39
CA ILE A 180 10.82 -14.56 7.23
C ILE A 180 10.89 -14.13 5.75
N GLU A 181 11.95 -14.51 5.02
CA GLU A 181 12.10 -14.27 3.59
C GLU A 181 10.90 -14.82 2.82
N GLN A 182 10.47 -16.05 3.11
CA GLN A 182 9.34 -16.67 2.42
C GLN A 182 8.01 -15.96 2.70
N LEU A 183 7.85 -15.29 3.84
CA LEU A 183 6.71 -14.40 4.07
C LEU A 183 6.82 -13.13 3.20
N LEU A 184 7.99 -12.49 3.17
CA LEU A 184 8.26 -11.28 2.37
C LEU A 184 8.07 -11.51 0.86
N THR A 185 8.45 -12.68 0.37
CA THR A 185 8.39 -13.05 -1.05
C THR A 185 7.09 -13.76 -1.43
N HIS A 186 6.15 -13.90 -0.49
CA HIS A 186 4.87 -14.59 -0.72
C HIS A 186 5.02 -16.06 -1.17
N THR A 187 6.04 -16.76 -0.68
CA THR A 187 6.31 -18.17 -1.01
C THR A 187 6.17 -19.10 0.20
N SER A 188 5.48 -18.68 1.25
CA SER A 188 5.41 -19.39 2.53
C SER A 188 4.50 -20.62 2.56
N GLY A 189 3.72 -20.88 1.52
CA GLY A 189 2.69 -21.92 1.58
C GLY A 189 1.36 -21.45 2.19
N LEU A 190 1.31 -20.27 2.82
CA LEU A 190 0.11 -19.76 3.48
C LEU A 190 -0.99 -19.38 2.46
N PRO A 191 -2.27 -19.46 2.86
CA PRO A 191 -3.38 -19.01 2.02
C PRO A 191 -3.30 -17.50 1.73
N ALA A 192 -3.97 -17.07 0.67
CA ALA A 192 -3.96 -15.67 0.24
C ALA A 192 -4.57 -14.73 1.29
N SER A 193 -5.69 -15.12 1.91
CA SER A 193 -6.42 -14.30 2.87
C SER A 193 -7.22 -15.15 3.85
N ILE A 194 -7.76 -14.50 4.87
CA ILE A 194 -8.73 -15.02 5.84
C ILE A 194 -9.80 -13.95 6.06
N SER A 195 -11.05 -14.35 6.26
CA SER A 195 -12.12 -13.45 6.67
C SER A 195 -11.94 -13.10 8.14
N LEU A 196 -11.59 -11.86 8.44
CA LEU A 196 -11.41 -11.39 9.83
C LEU A 196 -12.74 -10.93 10.46
N ALA A 197 -13.77 -10.66 9.65
CA ALA A 197 -15.08 -10.20 10.12
C ALA A 197 -15.84 -11.24 10.96
N ASP A 198 -15.38 -12.49 10.95
CA ASP A 198 -15.98 -13.59 11.71
C ASP A 198 -15.50 -13.64 13.18
N TYR A 199 -14.56 -12.77 13.57
CA TYR A 199 -13.93 -12.77 14.90
C TYR A 199 -14.12 -11.43 15.61
N ASP A 200 -14.77 -11.45 16.77
CA ASP A 200 -15.00 -10.25 17.58
C ASP A 200 -13.80 -9.92 18.48
N GLU A 201 -13.08 -10.94 18.94
CA GLU A 201 -11.97 -10.81 19.90
C GLU A 201 -10.62 -11.00 19.22
N GLN A 202 -9.66 -10.12 19.54
CA GLN A 202 -8.34 -10.12 18.94
C GLN A 202 -7.57 -11.43 19.18
N GLU A 203 -7.73 -12.04 20.36
CA GLU A 203 -7.09 -13.32 20.69
C GLU A 203 -7.62 -14.47 19.81
N GLU A 204 -8.93 -14.51 19.56
CA GLU A 204 -9.55 -15.52 18.70
C GLU A 204 -9.10 -15.34 17.25
N MET A 205 -9.07 -14.09 16.77
CA MET A 205 -8.59 -13.74 15.45
C MET A 205 -7.14 -14.21 15.22
N TRP A 206 -6.24 -13.93 16.16
CA TRP A 206 -4.85 -14.40 16.05
C TRP A 206 -4.74 -15.91 16.15
N GLY A 207 -5.52 -16.56 17.02
CA GLY A 207 -5.60 -18.01 17.08
C GLY A 207 -6.02 -18.62 15.73
N ALA A 208 -6.96 -18.01 15.03
CA ALA A 208 -7.38 -18.43 13.69
C ALA A 208 -6.26 -18.23 12.66
N ILE A 209 -5.67 -17.03 12.57
CA ILE A 209 -4.55 -16.72 11.66
C ILE A 209 -3.39 -17.71 11.86
N LEU A 210 -2.98 -17.91 13.10
CA LEU A 210 -1.82 -18.75 13.44
C LEU A 210 -2.12 -20.24 13.29
N SER A 211 -3.38 -20.67 13.24
CA SER A 211 -3.75 -22.08 13.04
C SER A 211 -3.94 -22.45 11.57
N LEU A 212 -3.99 -21.49 10.65
CA LEU A 212 -4.10 -21.75 9.21
C LEU A 212 -3.02 -22.74 8.74
N GLU A 213 -3.46 -23.75 7.99
CA GLU A 213 -2.60 -24.72 7.32
C GLU A 213 -2.03 -24.14 6.02
N THR A 214 -0.86 -24.64 5.62
CA THR A 214 -0.30 -24.31 4.30
C THR A 214 -1.09 -25.00 3.20
N VAL A 215 -1.41 -24.29 2.13
CA VAL A 215 -2.12 -24.82 0.96
C VAL A 215 -1.18 -25.42 -0.09
N TYR A 216 0.14 -25.24 0.09
CA TYR A 216 1.21 -25.88 -0.67
C TYR A 216 2.50 -25.92 0.15
N THR A 217 3.48 -26.73 -0.27
CA THR A 217 4.79 -26.80 0.38
C THR A 217 5.53 -25.45 0.34
N PRO A 218 6.01 -24.92 1.48
CA PRO A 218 6.79 -23.67 1.52
C PRO A 218 7.94 -23.67 0.49
N GLY A 219 8.12 -22.54 -0.17
CA GLY A 219 9.12 -22.30 -1.22
C GLY A 219 8.77 -22.88 -2.60
N ALA A 220 7.72 -23.70 -2.73
CA ALA A 220 7.42 -24.36 -4.01
C ALA A 220 6.74 -23.44 -5.04
N GLN A 221 6.00 -22.42 -4.59
CA GLN A 221 5.17 -21.53 -5.41
C GLN A 221 5.07 -20.15 -4.75
N MET A 222 4.63 -19.15 -5.51
CA MET A 222 4.26 -17.83 -4.98
C MET A 222 2.74 -17.72 -4.93
N ILE A 223 2.20 -17.42 -3.74
CA ILE A 223 0.81 -17.00 -3.53
C ILE A 223 0.85 -15.68 -2.76
N TYR A 224 0.41 -14.61 -3.41
CA TYR A 224 0.23 -13.31 -2.80
C TYR A 224 -0.69 -13.43 -1.57
N SER A 225 -0.11 -13.22 -0.39
CA SER A 225 -0.70 -13.60 0.89
C SER A 225 -0.71 -12.45 1.88
N ASP A 226 -1.91 -11.97 2.21
CA ASP A 226 -2.15 -11.03 3.29
C ASP A 226 -1.85 -11.65 4.65
N VAL A 227 -2.14 -12.94 4.81
CA VAL A 227 -1.84 -13.71 6.04
C VAL A 227 -0.34 -13.66 6.34
N GLY A 228 0.51 -13.86 5.32
CA GLY A 228 1.96 -13.76 5.50
C GLY A 228 2.41 -12.37 5.97
N MET A 229 1.77 -11.31 5.45
CA MET A 229 2.08 -9.92 5.84
C MET A 229 1.58 -9.59 7.25
N MET A 230 0.43 -10.13 7.66
CA MET A 230 -0.06 -10.01 9.05
C MET A 230 0.94 -10.64 10.03
N ILE A 231 1.46 -11.83 9.70
CA ILE A 231 2.46 -12.51 10.53
C ILE A 231 3.76 -11.71 10.59
N LEU A 232 4.23 -11.12 9.48
CA LEU A 232 5.38 -10.21 9.50
C LEU A 232 5.14 -9.00 10.42
N GLY A 233 3.95 -8.41 10.35
CA GLY A 233 3.54 -7.36 11.29
C GLY A 233 3.67 -7.81 12.74
N LYS A 234 3.22 -9.03 13.06
CA LYS A 234 3.33 -9.60 14.40
C LYS A 234 4.78 -9.85 14.84
N ILE A 235 5.65 -10.25 13.92
CA ILE A 235 7.10 -10.40 14.18
C ILE A 235 7.72 -9.04 14.50
N VAL A 236 7.37 -7.97 13.76
CA VAL A 236 7.81 -6.61 14.10
C VAL A 236 7.42 -6.28 15.53
N GLU A 237 6.19 -6.58 15.95
CA GLU A 237 5.75 -6.29 17.32
C GLU A 237 6.58 -7.03 18.38
N VAL A 238 6.81 -8.33 18.17
CA VAL A 238 7.58 -9.17 19.09
C VAL A 238 9.03 -8.71 19.19
N VAL A 239 9.67 -8.44 18.05
CA VAL A 239 11.10 -8.09 18.00
C VAL A 239 11.35 -6.67 18.49
N SER A 240 10.45 -5.73 18.19
CA SER A 240 10.60 -4.32 18.57
C SER A 240 10.04 -3.99 19.96
N GLU A 241 9.19 -4.84 20.53
CA GLU A 241 8.39 -4.59 21.73
C GLU A 241 7.44 -3.37 21.59
N GLN A 242 7.08 -3.01 20.35
CA GLN A 242 6.14 -1.94 20.01
C GLN A 242 4.97 -2.49 19.21
N SER A 243 3.85 -1.78 19.14
CA SER A 243 2.82 -2.11 18.16
C SER A 243 3.29 -1.74 16.75
N LEU A 244 2.79 -2.41 15.71
CA LEU A 244 3.23 -2.17 14.34
C LEU A 244 2.99 -0.71 13.90
N ASP A 245 1.86 -0.13 14.28
CA ASP A 245 1.52 1.27 14.00
C ASP A 245 2.50 2.24 14.66
N SER A 246 2.86 2.03 15.93
CA SER A 246 3.85 2.86 16.63
C SER A 246 5.23 2.75 15.99
N TYR A 247 5.64 1.53 15.62
CA TYR A 247 6.94 1.31 14.99
C TYR A 247 7.03 1.99 13.61
N VAL A 248 6.01 1.82 12.77
CA VAL A 248 5.93 2.47 11.46
C VAL A 248 5.90 3.99 11.61
N GLU A 249 5.19 4.51 12.60
CA GLU A 249 5.17 5.95 12.89
C GLU A 249 6.57 6.46 13.24
N GLU A 250 7.19 5.87 14.27
CA GLU A 250 8.46 6.33 14.83
C GLU A 250 9.63 6.19 13.85
N TRP A 251 9.70 5.07 13.14
CA TRP A 251 10.89 4.66 12.37
C TRP A 251 10.75 4.83 10.87
N ILE A 252 9.54 5.12 10.35
CA ILE A 252 9.31 5.27 8.92
C ILE A 252 8.62 6.61 8.61
N THR A 253 7.39 6.84 9.07
CA THR A 253 6.62 8.01 8.61
C THR A 253 7.15 9.33 9.20
N VAL A 254 7.51 9.38 10.49
CA VAL A 254 8.08 10.58 11.11
C VAL A 254 9.43 10.97 10.49
N PRO A 255 10.40 10.06 10.31
CA PRO A 255 11.65 10.38 9.62
C PRO A 255 11.44 10.84 8.17
N LEU A 256 10.43 10.33 7.47
CA LEU A 256 10.12 10.72 6.09
C LEU A 256 9.22 11.98 5.98
N GLY A 257 8.77 12.54 7.11
CA GLY A 257 7.86 13.70 7.12
C GLY A 257 6.45 13.40 6.63
N MET A 258 6.01 12.14 6.70
CA MET A 258 4.70 11.69 6.25
C MET A 258 3.64 11.90 7.34
N THR A 259 3.31 13.17 7.63
CA THR A 259 2.42 13.58 8.73
C THR A 259 0.96 13.12 8.57
N ASP A 260 0.59 12.76 7.35
CA ASP A 260 -0.77 12.39 6.95
C ASP A 260 -0.86 10.90 6.56
N THR A 261 0.04 10.07 7.11
CA THR A 261 0.02 8.60 6.95
C THR A 261 -0.03 7.92 8.31
N MET A 262 -1.12 7.19 8.59
CA MET A 262 -1.35 6.52 9.88
C MET A 262 -2.26 5.30 9.74
N PHE A 263 -2.18 4.39 10.71
CA PHE A 263 -3.17 3.31 10.87
C PHE A 263 -4.42 3.86 11.57
N ASN A 264 -5.60 3.40 11.13
CA ASN A 264 -6.89 3.71 11.78
C ASN A 264 -7.10 5.20 12.10
N PRO A 265 -7.00 6.11 11.11
CA PRO A 265 -7.17 7.54 11.33
C PRO A 265 -8.52 7.86 11.99
N ASN A 266 -8.54 8.89 12.84
CA ASN A 266 -9.79 9.35 13.46
C ASN A 266 -10.79 9.82 12.38
N ARG A 267 -11.99 9.26 12.39
CA ARG A 267 -13.00 9.34 11.31
C ARG A 267 -13.70 10.70 11.16
N GLU A 268 -13.44 11.66 12.04
CA GLU A 268 -13.90 13.06 11.87
C GLU A 268 -13.13 13.82 10.79
N LEU A 269 -12.08 13.22 10.23
CA LEU A 269 -11.41 13.74 9.04
C LEU A 269 -12.37 13.64 7.85
N HIS A 270 -13.00 14.77 7.49
CA HIS A 270 -13.83 14.94 6.29
C HIS A 270 -13.06 14.79 4.96
N THR A 271 -11.84 14.26 5.00
CA THR A 271 -10.87 14.24 3.90
C THR A 271 -10.44 12.84 3.48
N ILE A 272 -11.04 11.77 4.00
CA ILE A 272 -10.73 10.39 3.56
C ILE A 272 -11.67 10.00 2.41
N ALA A 273 -11.10 9.74 1.23
CA ALA A 273 -11.85 9.27 0.08
C ALA A 273 -12.33 7.81 0.28
N PRO A 274 -13.61 7.49 0.00
CA PRO A 274 -14.05 6.10 -0.05
C PRO A 274 -13.36 5.39 -1.23
N THR A 275 -12.88 4.17 -0.98
CA THR A 275 -12.12 3.37 -1.95
C THR A 275 -12.88 2.13 -2.44
N GLU A 276 -14.01 1.79 -1.82
CA GLU A 276 -14.85 0.63 -2.18
C GLU A 276 -16.33 0.92 -1.98
N TYR A 277 -17.21 0.22 -2.71
CA TYR A 277 -18.65 0.28 -2.47
C TYR A 277 -19.13 -0.85 -1.55
N SER A 278 -19.71 -0.54 -0.40
CA SER A 278 -20.24 -1.47 0.59
C SER A 278 -21.69 -1.14 0.96
N LEU A 279 -22.60 -2.09 0.71
CA LEU A 279 -24.00 -2.05 1.18
C LEU A 279 -24.12 -2.22 2.70
N ILE A 280 -23.07 -2.70 3.36
CA ILE A 280 -22.97 -2.70 4.80
C ILE A 280 -22.47 -1.32 5.17
N ALA A 281 -23.39 -0.49 5.66
CA ALA A 281 -23.02 0.77 6.28
C ALA A 281 -21.91 0.49 7.31
N ASP A 282 -20.84 1.26 7.25
CA ASP A 282 -19.90 1.26 8.34
C ASP A 282 -20.62 1.62 9.65
N SER A 283 -19.93 1.50 10.78
CA SER A 283 -20.48 1.83 12.11
C SER A 283 -20.99 3.28 12.25
N PHE A 284 -20.92 4.11 11.20
CA PHE A 284 -21.35 5.50 11.13
C PHE A 284 -22.42 5.76 10.06
N GLY A 285 -23.00 4.73 9.46
CA GLY A 285 -24.14 4.90 8.55
C GLY A 285 -23.77 5.38 7.15
N ARG A 286 -22.47 5.39 6.79
CA ARG A 286 -22.03 5.62 5.42
C ARG A 286 -21.84 4.26 4.75
N CYS A 287 -22.65 4.00 3.74
CA CYS A 287 -22.25 3.02 2.73
C CYS A 287 -21.19 3.75 1.88
N SER A 288 -19.98 3.21 1.83
CA SER A 288 -19.06 3.58 0.77
C SER A 288 -19.54 3.01 -0.55
#